data_AF-A0A843W9U5-F1
#
_entry.id   AF-A0A843W9U5-F1
#
_cell.length_a   1.000
_cell.length_b   1.000
_cell.length_c   1.000
_cell.angle_alpha   90.00
_cell.angle_beta   90.00
_cell.angle_gamma   90.00
#
_symmetry.space_group_name_H-M   'P 1'
#
loop_
_entity.id
_entity.type
_entity.pdbx_description
1 polymer ?
#
loop_
_entity_poly.entity_id
_entity_poly.type
_entity_poly.pdbx_seq_one_letter_code
_entity_poly.pdbx_strand_id
1 'polypeptide(L)'
;MRPSATNSPGSLPLPESCNGSPLPGHPGAGPFLDEACLSDMDNFVRMLGEVRARGTRPDLVGSVISHCATRWLPELAGCEAIGVCATPGSGGGAEAKTEGSMAAWMKKRFFVETLVGVLPLEKDALPCGFLLRLLRVANMVGAEPAQRAELEARVARQLEQASLRELMIPAFSHTCGTLLDVGLTLRLVKGFAGMDEAVKSGAAMVKVAKVVDGYLAEAAVDANLSLPEFVALAGALPGHSRSTDDGLYRAVDTYLKVSIPPHSPFHLALLHVDYVGWEYIHWFFTTRL
;
A
#
# COMPACT_ATOMS: atom_id res chain seq x y z
N MET A 1 43.33 -58.44 41.13
CA MET A 1 43.82 -57.08 41.48
C MET A 1 42.79 -56.39 42.37
N ARG A 2 43.17 -55.32 43.08
CA ARG A 2 42.38 -54.51 44.05
C ARG A 2 42.77 -53.03 43.84
N PRO A 3 42.04 -51.99 44.31
CA PRO A 3 40.70 -51.92 44.92
C PRO A 3 39.70 -51.22 43.93
N SER A 4 38.67 -50.40 44.23
CA SER A 4 38.15 -49.77 45.47
C SER A 4 36.70 -49.24 45.32
N ALA A 5 36.12 -48.79 46.45
CA ALA A 5 35.26 -47.60 46.69
C ALA A 5 34.21 -47.07 45.67
N THR A 6 33.02 -46.55 46.04
CA THR A 6 32.28 -46.46 47.33
C THR A 6 30.81 -46.03 47.11
N ASN A 7 29.92 -46.43 48.03
CA ASN A 7 28.67 -45.79 48.51
C ASN A 7 27.57 -45.26 47.56
N SER A 8 26.36 -45.81 47.79
CA SER A 8 25.03 -45.20 47.64
C SER A 8 24.66 -44.31 48.86
N PRO A 9 23.42 -43.80 49.04
CA PRO A 9 22.36 -43.45 48.08
C PRO A 9 21.82 -41.99 48.27
N GLY A 10 20.86 -41.54 47.46
CA GLY A 10 20.08 -40.32 47.70
C GLY A 10 18.80 -40.26 46.86
N SER A 11 17.71 -39.74 47.41
CA SER A 11 16.38 -39.66 46.78
C SER A 11 15.66 -38.36 47.13
N LEU A 12 14.47 -38.13 46.53
CA LEU A 12 13.65 -36.89 46.53
C LEU A 12 14.14 -35.81 45.52
N PRO A 13 13.28 -34.86 45.10
CA PRO A 13 12.05 -35.17 44.35
C PRO A 13 11.90 -34.29 43.07
N LEU A 14 11.00 -34.67 42.17
CA LEU A 14 10.57 -33.79 41.06
C LEU A 14 9.45 -32.84 41.54
N PRO A 15 9.56 -31.52 41.33
CA PRO A 15 8.48 -30.57 41.62
C PRO A 15 7.38 -30.58 40.54
N GLU A 16 6.26 -29.92 40.86
CA GLU A 16 4.95 -30.15 40.26
C GLU A 16 4.67 -29.41 38.94
N SER A 17 3.54 -29.78 38.32
CA SER A 17 3.00 -29.18 37.09
C SER A 17 2.71 -27.69 37.24
N CYS A 18 3.18 -26.88 36.28
CA CYS A 18 2.57 -25.60 35.97
C CYS A 18 1.56 -25.78 34.82
N ASN A 19 0.27 -25.67 35.13
CA ASN A 19 -0.81 -25.78 34.14
C ASN A 19 -0.71 -24.65 33.11
N GLY A 20 -0.22 -24.96 31.91
CA GLY A 20 -0.34 -24.10 30.74
C GLY A 20 -1.79 -24.09 30.24
N SER A 21 -2.52 -23.01 30.49
CA SER A 21 -3.89 -22.82 30.00
C SER A 21 -3.96 -22.96 28.47
N PRO A 22 -4.94 -23.68 27.90
CA PRO A 22 -5.12 -23.74 26.46
C PRO A 22 -5.36 -22.34 25.87
N LEU A 23 -4.65 -22.01 24.79
CA LEU A 23 -4.96 -20.82 24.00
C LEU A 23 -6.37 -21.00 23.39
N PRO A 24 -7.28 -20.02 23.52
CA PRO A 24 -8.61 -20.11 22.93
C PRO A 24 -8.50 -20.20 21.40
N GLY A 25 -9.22 -21.17 20.84
CA GLY A 25 -9.00 -21.63 19.46
C GLY A 25 -9.44 -20.66 18.36
N HIS A 26 -9.11 -21.05 17.14
CA HIS A 26 -9.49 -20.39 15.88
C HIS A 26 -11.00 -20.08 15.82
N PRO A 27 -11.39 -18.80 15.65
CA PRO A 27 -12.61 -18.47 14.93
C PRO A 27 -12.39 -18.77 13.43
N GLY A 28 -13.40 -19.35 12.77
CA GLY A 28 -13.47 -19.36 11.32
C GLY A 28 -13.88 -18.00 10.76
N ALA A 29 -13.94 -17.86 9.43
CA ALA A 29 -14.45 -16.66 8.79
C ALA A 29 -15.89 -16.36 9.26
N GLY A 30 -16.11 -15.14 9.76
CA GLY A 30 -17.34 -14.68 10.40
C GLY A 30 -17.50 -13.16 10.25
N PRO A 31 -18.68 -12.60 10.62
CA PRO A 31 -19.14 -11.32 10.08
C PRO A 31 -18.42 -10.06 10.60
N PHE A 32 -18.64 -8.99 9.84
CA PHE A 32 -18.02 -7.66 9.92
C PHE A 32 -18.11 -6.98 11.30
N LEU A 33 -16.96 -6.53 11.81
CA LEU A 33 -16.77 -5.59 12.95
C LEU A 33 -17.87 -5.62 14.05
N ASP A 34 -17.82 -6.66 14.88
CA ASP A 34 -18.60 -6.77 16.12
C ASP A 34 -18.32 -5.61 17.11
N GLU A 35 -19.21 -5.35 18.07
CA GLU A 35 -19.01 -4.35 19.14
C GLU A 35 -17.80 -4.66 20.02
N ALA A 36 -17.44 -5.94 20.16
CA ALA A 36 -16.19 -6.34 20.80
C ALA A 36 -14.96 -5.62 20.21
N CYS A 37 -14.93 -5.33 18.90
CA CYS A 37 -13.78 -4.70 18.25
C CYS A 37 -13.53 -3.23 18.65
N LEU A 38 -14.52 -2.50 19.18
CA LEU A 38 -14.28 -1.14 19.68
C LEU A 38 -13.63 -1.17 21.06
N SER A 39 -14.10 -2.04 21.95
CA SER A 39 -13.46 -2.29 23.24
C SER A 39 -12.04 -2.88 23.07
N ASP A 40 -11.83 -3.72 22.05
CA ASP A 40 -10.51 -4.23 21.64
C ASP A 40 -9.59 -3.07 21.21
N MET A 41 -10.10 -2.08 20.47
CA MET A 41 -9.31 -0.92 20.01
C MET A 41 -8.83 -0.01 21.15
N ASP A 42 -9.70 0.41 22.08
CA ASP A 42 -9.27 1.30 23.18
C ASP A 42 -8.28 0.59 24.12
N ASN A 43 -8.49 -0.70 24.38
CA ASN A 43 -7.54 -1.52 25.12
C ASN A 43 -6.22 -1.71 24.36
N PHE A 44 -6.25 -1.80 23.03
CA PHE A 44 -5.06 -1.85 22.18
C PHE A 44 -4.29 -0.52 22.17
N VAL A 45 -4.96 0.63 22.08
CA VAL A 45 -4.29 1.95 22.18
C VAL A 45 -3.59 2.09 23.54
N ARG A 46 -4.27 1.71 24.63
CA ARG A 46 -3.66 1.67 25.97
C ARG A 46 -2.48 0.72 26.05
N MET A 47 -2.62 -0.51 25.55
CA MET A 47 -1.55 -1.53 25.52
C MET A 47 -0.34 -1.05 24.70
N LEU A 48 -0.54 -0.41 23.54
CA LEU A 48 0.55 0.20 22.77
C LEU A 48 1.25 1.31 23.56
N GLY A 49 0.50 2.12 24.31
CA GLY A 49 1.05 3.11 25.23
C GLY A 49 1.95 2.47 26.29
N GLU A 50 1.48 1.40 26.94
CA GLU A 50 2.25 0.64 27.93
C GLU A 50 3.50 -0.05 27.33
N VAL A 51 3.41 -0.58 26.09
CA VAL A 51 4.54 -1.20 25.38
C VAL A 51 5.57 -0.15 24.97
N ARG A 52 5.14 1.05 24.55
CA ARG A 52 6.02 2.19 24.23
C ARG A 52 6.72 2.74 25.48
N ALA A 53 6.00 2.89 26.58
CA ALA A 53 6.55 3.35 27.86
C ALA A 53 7.66 2.41 28.40
N ARG A 54 7.68 1.14 27.98
CA ARG A 54 8.73 0.16 28.30
C ARG A 54 9.98 0.25 27.39
N GLY A 55 10.02 1.20 26.45
CA GLY A 55 11.15 1.35 25.51
C GLY A 55 11.24 0.25 24.45
N THR A 56 10.11 -0.35 24.07
CA THR A 56 10.07 -1.44 23.08
C THR A 56 10.45 -0.93 21.69
N ARG A 57 11.30 -1.69 20.97
CA ARG A 57 11.75 -1.34 19.60
C ARG A 57 10.58 -1.02 18.66
N PRO A 58 10.68 0.03 17.82
CA PRO A 58 9.57 0.49 17.00
C PRO A 58 9.13 -0.57 15.96
N ASP A 59 10.06 -1.34 15.40
CA ASP A 59 9.79 -2.48 14.51
C ASP A 59 9.01 -3.63 15.19
N LEU A 60 9.18 -3.86 16.50
CA LEU A 60 8.34 -4.81 17.24
C LEU A 60 6.94 -4.25 17.49
N VAL A 61 6.84 -2.96 17.81
CA VAL A 61 5.56 -2.25 17.95
C VAL A 61 4.80 -2.24 16.62
N GLY A 62 5.49 -1.99 15.51
CA GLY A 62 4.95 -2.06 14.15
C GLY A 62 4.51 -3.46 13.74
N SER A 63 5.27 -4.50 14.10
CA SER A 63 4.88 -5.89 13.87
C SER A 63 3.57 -6.26 14.59
N VAL A 64 3.43 -5.89 15.88
CA VAL A 64 2.18 -6.05 16.64
C VAL A 64 1.03 -5.27 16.00
N ILE A 65 1.26 -4.01 15.64
CA ILE A 65 0.27 -3.16 14.97
C ILE A 65 -0.19 -3.77 13.65
N SER A 66 0.75 -4.22 12.80
CA SER A 66 0.44 -4.85 11.52
C SER A 66 -0.37 -6.12 11.71
N HIS A 67 0.00 -6.99 12.67
CA HIS A 67 -0.71 -8.23 12.93
C HIS A 67 -2.16 -7.97 13.39
N CYS A 68 -2.35 -7.12 14.40
CA CYS A 68 -3.68 -6.76 14.88
C CYS A 68 -4.51 -6.07 13.78
N ALA A 69 -3.91 -5.14 13.02
CA ALA A 69 -4.57 -4.48 11.89
C ALA A 69 -5.05 -5.47 10.81
N THR A 70 -4.27 -6.51 10.46
CA THR A 70 -4.71 -7.55 9.51
C THR A 70 -5.86 -8.43 10.03
N ARG A 71 -6.09 -8.48 11.35
CA ARG A 71 -7.20 -9.21 11.97
C ARG A 71 -8.50 -8.41 11.96
N TRP A 72 -8.43 -7.08 12.14
CA TRP A 72 -9.60 -6.20 12.13
C TRP A 72 -9.95 -5.67 10.72
N LEU A 73 -8.97 -5.56 9.83
CA LEU A 73 -9.12 -5.15 8.43
C LEU A 73 -8.49 -6.21 7.51
N PRO A 74 -9.25 -7.23 7.08
CA PRO A 74 -8.76 -8.29 6.19
C PRO A 74 -8.15 -7.76 4.87
N GLU A 75 -8.54 -6.58 4.41
CA GLU A 75 -7.95 -5.93 3.22
C GLU A 75 -6.45 -5.64 3.38
N LEU A 76 -5.96 -5.55 4.62
CA LEU A 76 -4.54 -5.37 4.93
C LEU A 76 -3.77 -6.68 4.94
N ALA A 77 -4.42 -7.85 5.07
CA ALA A 77 -3.76 -9.16 4.98
C ALA A 77 -3.25 -9.43 3.55
N GLY A 78 -3.99 -8.90 2.57
CA GLY A 78 -3.55 -8.73 1.19
C GLY A 78 -4.26 -9.62 0.17
N CYS A 79 -4.42 -9.07 -1.04
CA CYS A 79 -4.77 -9.78 -2.26
C CYS A 79 -6.18 -10.41 -2.36
N GLU A 80 -7.21 -9.57 -2.40
CA GLU A 80 -8.30 -9.78 -3.38
C GLU A 80 -8.21 -8.74 -4.52
N ALA A 81 -9.01 -8.93 -5.58
CA ALA A 81 -8.70 -8.42 -6.92
C ALA A 81 -8.80 -6.89 -7.07
N ILE A 82 -7.95 -6.33 -7.95
CA ILE A 82 -8.26 -5.07 -8.63
C ILE A 82 -9.39 -5.40 -9.61
N GLY A 83 -10.62 -5.03 -9.26
CA GLY A 83 -11.81 -5.32 -10.07
C GLY A 83 -12.78 -6.33 -9.45
N VAL A 84 -13.30 -6.06 -8.25
CA VAL A 84 -14.75 -5.91 -8.02
C VAL A 84 -14.94 -4.84 -6.95
N CYS A 85 -15.23 -3.60 -7.37
CA CYS A 85 -16.10 -2.77 -6.54
C CYS A 85 -17.46 -3.47 -6.52
N ALA A 86 -18.00 -3.81 -5.36
CA ALA A 86 -19.27 -4.53 -5.24
C ALA A 86 -20.42 -3.61 -5.68
N THR A 87 -20.65 -3.54 -7.00
CA THR A 87 -21.80 -2.86 -7.59
C THR A 87 -23.07 -3.56 -7.11
N PRO A 88 -24.01 -2.84 -6.47
CA PRO A 88 -25.33 -3.38 -6.22
C PRO A 88 -25.97 -3.68 -7.58
N GLY A 89 -26.11 -4.97 -7.90
CA GLY A 89 -26.67 -5.40 -9.18
C GLY A 89 -28.08 -4.84 -9.35
N SER A 90 -28.31 -4.08 -10.42
CA SER A 90 -29.63 -3.55 -10.73
C SER A 90 -30.57 -4.70 -11.13
N GLY A 91 -31.37 -5.19 -10.18
CA GLY A 91 -32.29 -6.31 -10.42
C GLY A 91 -33.02 -6.81 -9.17
N GLY A 92 -34.29 -6.40 -9.01
CA GLY A 92 -35.19 -6.90 -7.98
C GLY A 92 -35.25 -6.00 -6.73
N GLY A 93 -36.45 -5.51 -6.39
CA GLY A 93 -36.65 -4.63 -5.25
C GLY A 93 -36.79 -5.37 -3.91
N ALA A 94 -36.09 -4.89 -2.89
CA ALA A 94 -36.34 -5.21 -1.48
C ALA A 94 -35.93 -4.01 -0.61
N GLU A 95 -36.89 -3.39 0.08
CA GLU A 95 -36.63 -2.27 1.00
C GLU A 95 -36.03 -2.79 2.31
N ALA A 96 -34.69 -2.81 2.42
CA ALA A 96 -34.02 -3.28 3.63
C ALA A 96 -32.67 -2.61 3.95
N LYS A 97 -32.61 -1.98 5.13
CA LYS A 97 -31.42 -1.90 6.01
C LYS A 97 -30.23 -1.01 5.62
N THR A 98 -30.48 0.18 5.05
CA THR A 98 -29.46 1.23 4.82
C THR A 98 -28.70 1.67 6.09
N GLU A 99 -29.39 1.73 7.23
CA GLU A 99 -28.89 2.32 8.49
C GLU A 99 -27.67 1.59 9.06
N GLY A 100 -27.69 0.25 9.11
CA GLY A 100 -26.57 -0.55 9.62
C GLY A 100 -25.31 -0.49 8.75
N SER A 101 -25.45 -0.22 7.46
CA SER A 101 -24.32 -0.11 6.52
C SER A 101 -23.49 1.15 6.79
N MET A 102 -24.15 2.29 6.96
CA MET A 102 -23.47 3.56 7.26
C MET A 102 -22.80 3.54 8.64
N ALA A 103 -23.43 2.94 9.64
CA ALA A 103 -22.82 2.78 10.97
C ALA A 103 -21.54 1.92 10.91
N ALA A 104 -21.58 0.77 10.22
CA ALA A 104 -20.40 -0.09 10.02
C ALA A 104 -19.29 0.61 9.22
N TRP A 105 -19.65 1.43 8.23
CA TRP A 105 -18.70 2.24 7.46
C TRP A 105 -18.01 3.31 8.32
N MET A 106 -18.77 4.09 9.11
CA MET A 106 -18.21 5.08 10.03
C MET A 106 -17.32 4.44 11.10
N LYS A 107 -17.74 3.29 11.65
CA LYS A 107 -16.94 2.48 12.59
C LYS A 107 -15.61 2.04 11.97
N LYS A 108 -15.62 1.56 10.72
CA LYS A 108 -14.42 1.19 9.97
C LYS A 108 -13.52 2.40 9.68
N ARG A 109 -14.10 3.53 9.30
CA ARG A 109 -13.37 4.79 9.05
C ARG A 109 -12.67 5.28 10.32
N PHE A 110 -13.38 5.36 11.44
CA PHE A 110 -12.84 5.74 12.75
C PHE A 110 -11.70 4.80 13.17
N PHE A 111 -11.89 3.48 13.00
CA PHE A 111 -10.84 2.51 13.28
C PHE A 111 -9.57 2.76 12.45
N VAL A 112 -9.70 3.04 11.15
CA VAL A 112 -8.56 3.39 10.27
C VAL A 112 -7.88 4.69 10.72
N GLU A 113 -8.65 5.71 11.09
CA GLU A 113 -8.11 6.99 11.54
C GLU A 113 -7.34 6.88 12.87
N THR A 114 -7.87 6.11 13.83
CA THR A 114 -7.16 5.80 15.08
C THR A 114 -5.93 4.93 14.83
N LEU A 115 -6.02 3.94 13.95
CA LEU A 115 -4.88 3.10 13.56
C LEU A 115 -3.73 3.95 13.00
N VAL A 116 -4.02 4.92 12.13
CA VAL A 116 -3.04 5.89 11.62
C VAL A 116 -2.42 6.71 12.76
N GLY A 117 -3.25 7.21 13.69
CA GLY A 117 -2.81 7.96 14.86
C GLY A 117 -1.87 7.19 15.79
N VAL A 118 -1.92 5.86 15.80
CA VAL A 118 -1.04 5.01 16.63
C VAL A 118 0.10 4.33 15.88
N LEU A 119 0.33 4.58 14.58
CA LEU A 119 1.50 4.00 13.87
C LEU A 119 2.83 4.56 14.41
N PRO A 120 3.93 3.76 14.50
CA PRO A 120 5.25 4.27 14.89
C PRO A 120 5.78 5.32 13.90
N LEU A 121 6.43 6.36 14.40
CA LEU A 121 6.88 7.53 13.61
C LEU A 121 8.21 7.28 12.88
N GLU A 122 8.93 6.26 13.32
CA GLU A 122 10.24 5.85 12.85
C GLU A 122 10.16 5.25 11.43
N LYS A 123 11.13 5.59 10.57
CA LYS A 123 11.26 4.95 9.25
C LYS A 123 11.52 3.45 9.43
N ASP A 124 11.00 2.64 8.50
CA ASP A 124 11.14 1.17 8.41
C ASP A 124 10.54 0.36 9.57
N ALA A 125 9.94 1.00 10.58
CA ALA A 125 9.19 0.32 11.65
C ALA A 125 7.92 -0.40 11.17
N LEU A 126 7.40 -0.03 10.00
CA LEU A 126 6.31 -0.68 9.28
C LEU A 126 6.69 -0.81 7.80
N PRO A 127 6.50 -1.99 7.16
CA PRO A 127 6.82 -2.18 5.74
C PRO A 127 6.01 -1.24 4.83
N CYS A 128 6.65 -0.69 3.80
CA CYS A 128 6.03 0.20 2.81
C CYS A 128 4.74 -0.39 2.21
N GLY A 129 4.74 -1.68 1.90
CA GLY A 129 3.55 -2.40 1.41
C GLY A 129 2.37 -2.41 2.39
N PHE A 130 2.61 -2.51 3.70
CA PHE A 130 1.53 -2.37 4.70
C PHE A 130 0.97 -0.95 4.71
N LEU A 131 1.83 0.07 4.66
CA LEU A 131 1.40 1.47 4.60
C LEU A 131 0.62 1.78 3.31
N LEU A 132 1.02 1.22 2.16
CA LEU A 132 0.29 1.34 0.90
C LEU A 132 -1.09 0.67 0.96
N ARG A 133 -1.20 -0.53 1.55
CA ARG A 133 -2.50 -1.19 1.77
C ARG A 133 -3.38 -0.40 2.74
N LEU A 134 -2.81 0.18 3.80
CA LEU A 134 -3.53 1.06 4.74
C LEU A 134 -3.96 2.37 4.08
N LEU A 135 -3.15 2.95 3.20
CA LEU A 135 -3.46 4.14 2.39
C LEU A 135 -4.55 3.86 1.34
N ARG A 136 -4.57 2.67 0.73
CA ARG A 136 -5.69 2.20 -0.09
C ARG A 136 -6.99 2.15 0.74
N VAL A 137 -6.95 1.53 1.92
CA VAL A 137 -8.14 1.44 2.80
C VAL A 137 -8.57 2.83 3.29
N ALA A 138 -7.65 3.72 3.66
CA ALA A 138 -7.94 5.08 4.10
C ALA A 138 -8.61 5.95 3.02
N ASN A 139 -8.20 5.81 1.76
CA ASN A 139 -8.89 6.46 0.64
C ASN A 139 -10.25 5.80 0.37
N MET A 140 -10.34 4.45 0.41
CA MET A 140 -11.60 3.72 0.25
C MET A 140 -12.67 4.14 1.27
N VAL A 141 -12.32 4.27 2.56
CA VAL A 141 -13.29 4.66 3.61
C VAL A 141 -13.57 6.16 3.69
N GLY A 142 -12.86 6.98 2.90
CA GLY A 142 -12.98 8.44 2.93
C GLY A 142 -12.49 9.05 4.25
N ALA A 143 -11.33 8.61 4.76
CA ALA A 143 -10.74 9.12 5.99
C ALA A 143 -10.38 10.63 5.90
N GLU A 144 -10.27 11.29 7.05
CA GLU A 144 -9.83 12.69 7.14
C GLU A 144 -8.51 12.94 6.38
N PRO A 145 -8.33 14.12 5.75
CA PRO A 145 -7.22 14.37 4.86
C PRO A 145 -5.88 14.46 5.61
N ALA A 146 -5.88 14.78 6.91
CA ALA A 146 -4.66 14.79 7.72
C ALA A 146 -4.07 13.38 7.89
N GLN A 147 -4.90 12.39 8.20
CA GLN A 147 -4.50 10.98 8.33
C GLN A 147 -4.01 10.42 6.98
N ARG A 148 -4.63 10.83 5.87
CA ARG A 148 -4.17 10.46 4.53
C ARG A 148 -2.85 11.13 4.15
N ALA A 149 -2.68 12.43 4.42
CA ALA A 149 -1.42 13.14 4.19
C ALA A 149 -0.27 12.58 5.04
N GLU A 150 -0.53 12.17 6.28
CA GLU A 150 0.45 11.52 7.16
C GLU A 150 0.86 10.13 6.62
N LEU A 151 -0.09 9.33 6.11
CA LEU A 151 0.23 8.08 5.42
C LEU A 151 1.02 8.33 4.13
N GLU A 152 0.63 9.30 3.30
CA GLU A 152 1.36 9.69 2.09
C GLU A 152 2.81 10.09 2.42
N ALA A 153 3.02 10.90 3.46
CA ALA A 153 4.34 11.32 3.92
C ALA A 153 5.19 10.14 4.45
N ARG A 154 4.58 9.16 5.13
CA ARG A 154 5.30 7.96 5.60
C ARG A 154 5.64 6.98 4.47
N VAL A 155 4.74 6.81 3.49
CA VAL A 155 5.01 6.01 2.28
C VAL A 155 6.12 6.65 1.45
N ALA A 156 6.06 7.97 1.21
CA ALA A 156 7.05 8.71 0.44
C ALA A 156 8.48 8.57 1.00
N ARG A 157 8.65 8.45 2.32
CA ARG A 157 9.97 8.24 2.97
C ARG A 157 10.60 6.88 2.72
N GLN A 158 9.85 5.89 2.23
CA GLN A 158 10.32 4.52 1.97
C GLN A 158 9.78 3.96 0.64
N LEU A 159 9.53 4.84 -0.33
CA LEU A 159 8.96 4.48 -1.64
C LEU A 159 9.87 3.53 -2.42
N GLU A 160 11.18 3.51 -2.13
CA GLU A 160 12.16 2.55 -2.68
C GLU A 160 11.96 1.09 -2.24
N GLN A 161 10.98 0.84 -1.37
CA GLN A 161 10.56 -0.49 -0.89
C GLN A 161 9.16 -0.87 -1.40
N ALA A 162 8.48 0.00 -2.16
CA ALA A 162 7.14 -0.26 -2.68
C ALA A 162 7.14 -1.36 -3.75
N SER A 163 6.12 -2.22 -3.75
CA SER A 163 5.82 -3.09 -4.89
C SER A 163 4.82 -2.41 -5.83
N LEU A 164 4.94 -2.67 -7.13
CA LEU A 164 4.01 -2.16 -8.15
C LEU A 164 2.54 -2.48 -7.79
N ARG A 165 2.29 -3.74 -7.39
CA ARG A 165 0.96 -4.25 -7.01
C ARG A 165 0.29 -3.46 -5.86
N GLU A 166 1.09 -2.91 -4.95
CA GLU A 166 0.61 -2.15 -3.80
C GLU A 166 0.52 -0.65 -4.10
N LEU A 167 1.39 -0.13 -4.99
CA LEU A 167 1.32 1.24 -5.49
C LEU A 167 0.12 1.48 -6.42
N MET A 168 -0.39 0.45 -7.08
CA MET A 168 -1.63 0.47 -7.87
C MET A 168 -2.87 0.63 -6.96
N ILE A 169 -3.05 1.82 -6.38
CA ILE A 169 -4.21 2.18 -5.56
C ILE A 169 -5.35 2.65 -6.50
N PRO A 170 -6.55 2.04 -6.42
CA PRO A 170 -7.69 2.47 -7.24
C PRO A 170 -8.15 3.89 -6.92
N ALA A 171 -8.73 4.57 -7.92
CA ALA A 171 -9.44 5.82 -7.66
C ALA A 171 -10.80 5.52 -7.00
N PHE A 172 -11.02 6.05 -5.78
CA PHE A 172 -12.28 5.88 -5.03
C PHE A 172 -13.25 7.05 -5.17
N SER A 173 -12.92 8.07 -5.98
CA SER A 173 -13.83 9.19 -6.24
C SER A 173 -14.80 8.87 -7.38
N HIS A 174 -16.09 9.07 -7.14
CA HIS A 174 -17.17 8.97 -8.14
C HIS A 174 -17.08 10.02 -9.26
N THR A 175 -16.17 11.00 -9.16
CA THR A 175 -15.87 11.98 -10.21
C THR A 175 -14.61 11.64 -11.03
N CYS A 176 -13.87 10.59 -10.67
CA CYS A 176 -12.64 10.21 -11.35
C CYS A 176 -12.95 9.19 -12.45
N GLY A 177 -12.48 9.46 -13.68
CA GLY A 177 -12.66 8.54 -14.81
C GLY A 177 -11.64 7.41 -14.85
N THR A 178 -10.50 7.53 -14.16
CA THR A 178 -9.43 6.54 -14.21
C THR A 178 -9.62 5.41 -13.21
N LEU A 179 -9.11 4.23 -13.55
CA LEU A 179 -9.10 3.04 -12.68
C LEU A 179 -8.14 3.18 -11.49
N LEU A 180 -7.07 3.97 -11.64
CA LEU A 180 -6.02 4.20 -10.65
C LEU A 180 -5.95 5.68 -10.25
N ASP A 181 -5.59 5.94 -8.99
CA ASP A 181 -5.32 7.30 -8.49
C ASP A 181 -3.89 7.73 -8.87
N VAL A 182 -3.74 8.21 -10.11
CA VAL A 182 -2.46 8.73 -10.64
C VAL A 182 -2.03 9.99 -9.89
N GLY A 183 -2.99 10.80 -9.42
CA GLY A 183 -2.73 11.98 -8.61
C GLY A 183 -2.10 11.63 -7.25
N LEU A 184 -2.53 10.55 -6.61
CA LEU A 184 -1.92 10.01 -5.39
C LEU A 184 -0.50 9.52 -5.65
N THR A 185 -0.30 8.70 -6.68
CA THR A 185 1.05 8.22 -7.05
C THR A 185 2.00 9.39 -7.35
N LEU A 186 1.52 10.43 -8.03
CA LEU A 186 2.27 11.66 -8.28
C LEU A 186 2.66 12.41 -6.99
N ARG A 187 1.78 12.46 -5.98
CA ARG A 187 2.10 13.05 -4.65
C ARG A 187 3.16 12.21 -3.92
N LEU A 188 3.03 10.89 -3.92
CA LEU A 188 4.02 9.98 -3.31
C LEU A 188 5.41 10.14 -3.94
N VAL A 189 5.49 10.15 -5.27
CA VAL A 189 6.77 10.30 -6.00
C VAL A 189 7.39 11.69 -5.78
N LYS A 190 6.58 12.76 -5.80
CA LYS A 190 7.07 14.12 -5.47
C LYS A 190 7.52 14.24 -4.02
N GLY A 191 6.83 13.59 -3.07
CA GLY A 191 7.25 13.52 -1.68
C GLY A 191 8.59 12.80 -1.49
N PHE A 192 8.82 11.71 -2.22
CA PHE A 192 10.11 10.99 -2.24
C PHE A 192 11.21 11.83 -2.89
N ALA A 193 10.95 12.41 -4.06
CA ALA A 193 11.91 13.22 -4.81
C ALA A 193 12.31 14.51 -4.07
N GLY A 194 11.40 15.09 -3.30
CA GLY A 194 11.62 16.29 -2.47
C GLY A 194 12.36 16.05 -1.15
N MET A 195 12.76 14.82 -0.83
CA MET A 195 13.63 14.56 0.32
C MET A 195 15.07 15.07 0.10
N ASP A 196 15.82 15.25 1.18
CA ASP A 196 17.25 15.59 1.14
C ASP A 196 18.06 14.51 0.39
N GLU A 197 19.03 14.93 -0.43
CA GLU A 197 19.98 14.05 -1.13
C GLU A 197 20.78 13.17 -0.14
N ALA A 198 21.03 13.65 1.08
CA ALA A 198 21.67 12.88 2.15
C ALA A 198 20.81 11.71 2.65
N VAL A 199 19.49 11.74 2.42
CA VAL A 199 18.53 10.70 2.85
C VAL A 199 18.20 9.71 1.73
N LYS A 200 18.24 10.15 0.45
CA LYS A 200 17.88 9.31 -0.71
C LYS A 200 19.12 8.91 -1.52
N SER A 201 19.55 7.64 -1.37
CA SER A 201 20.63 7.09 -2.20
C SER A 201 20.24 7.05 -3.69
N GLY A 202 21.20 7.22 -4.60
CA GLY A 202 20.98 6.98 -6.03
C GLY A 202 20.43 5.58 -6.33
N ALA A 203 20.77 4.57 -5.51
CA ALA A 203 20.18 3.24 -5.62
C ALA A 203 18.69 3.19 -5.21
N ALA A 204 18.24 4.08 -4.33
CA ALA A 204 16.82 4.26 -4.01
C ALA A 204 16.08 4.97 -5.16
N MET A 205 16.69 6.02 -5.74
CA MET A 205 16.15 6.73 -6.92
C MET A 205 15.91 5.76 -8.09
N VAL A 206 16.87 4.87 -8.39
CA VAL A 206 16.74 3.86 -9.46
C VAL A 206 15.65 2.83 -9.17
N LYS A 207 15.42 2.45 -7.89
CA LYS A 207 14.31 1.57 -7.52
C LYS A 207 12.96 2.24 -7.74
N VAL A 208 12.80 3.48 -7.27
CA VAL A 208 11.54 4.23 -7.43
C VAL A 208 11.25 4.48 -8.90
N ALA A 209 12.24 4.88 -9.70
CA ALA A 209 12.07 5.05 -11.15
C ALA A 209 11.50 3.78 -11.81
N LYS A 210 12.07 2.59 -11.53
CA LYS A 210 11.59 1.31 -12.08
C LYS A 210 10.16 0.97 -11.66
N VAL A 211 9.75 1.31 -10.43
CA VAL A 211 8.37 1.08 -9.96
C VAL A 211 7.39 2.09 -10.58
N VAL A 212 7.82 3.35 -10.77
CA VAL A 212 7.02 4.40 -11.42
C VAL A 212 6.85 4.14 -12.92
N ASP A 213 7.89 3.73 -13.62
CA ASP A 213 7.83 3.36 -15.05
C ASP A 213 6.99 2.08 -15.24
N GLY A 214 7.05 1.15 -14.29
CA GLY A 214 6.12 0.03 -14.19
C GLY A 214 4.67 0.50 -14.06
N TYR A 215 4.38 1.39 -13.10
CA TYR A 215 3.05 1.95 -12.86
C TYR A 215 2.52 2.72 -14.07
N LEU A 216 3.35 3.55 -14.70
CA LEU A 216 2.99 4.33 -15.89
C LEU A 216 2.55 3.43 -17.05
N ALA A 217 3.18 2.27 -17.23
CA ALA A 217 2.80 1.33 -18.28
C ALA A 217 1.46 0.62 -18.02
N GLU A 218 1.13 0.33 -16.76
CA GLU A 218 -0.19 -0.21 -16.40
C GLU A 218 -1.28 0.88 -16.48
N ALA A 219 -0.99 2.10 -16.02
CA ALA A 219 -1.90 3.25 -16.07
C ALA A 219 -2.15 3.74 -17.51
N ALA A 220 -1.17 3.59 -18.41
CA ALA A 220 -1.30 3.93 -19.82
C ALA A 220 -2.32 3.09 -20.62
N VAL A 221 -2.81 1.98 -20.05
CA VAL A 221 -3.90 1.17 -20.62
C VAL A 221 -5.26 1.89 -20.47
N ASP A 222 -5.36 2.88 -19.58
CA ASP A 222 -6.58 3.62 -19.29
C ASP A 222 -6.79 4.80 -20.26
N ALA A 223 -7.83 4.71 -21.09
CA ALA A 223 -8.19 5.75 -22.05
C ALA A 223 -8.66 7.08 -21.41
N ASN A 224 -8.94 7.09 -20.10
CA ASN A 224 -9.29 8.31 -19.36
C ASN A 224 -8.06 9.01 -18.75
N LEU A 225 -6.86 8.45 -18.85
CA LEU A 225 -5.64 9.07 -18.33
C LEU A 225 -5.24 10.29 -19.17
N SER A 226 -5.24 11.47 -18.56
CA SER A 226 -4.90 12.70 -19.28
C SER A 226 -3.40 12.83 -19.55
N LEU A 227 -3.04 13.38 -20.71
CA LEU A 227 -1.64 13.60 -21.09
C LEU A 227 -0.86 14.45 -20.05
N PRO A 228 -1.43 15.52 -19.45
CA PRO A 228 -0.76 16.27 -18.38
C PRO A 228 -0.42 15.41 -17.15
N GLU A 229 -1.27 14.47 -16.76
CA GLU A 229 -0.99 13.57 -15.62
C GLU A 229 0.09 12.55 -15.95
N PHE A 230 0.02 11.93 -17.13
CA PHE A 230 1.05 11.01 -17.62
C PHE A 230 2.43 11.69 -17.67
N VAL A 231 2.51 12.88 -18.28
CA VAL A 231 3.75 13.66 -18.40
C VAL A 231 4.25 14.12 -17.02
N ALA A 232 3.36 14.60 -16.14
CA ALA A 232 3.74 15.04 -14.80
C ALA A 232 4.30 13.92 -13.92
N LEU A 233 3.86 12.67 -14.11
CA LEU A 233 4.40 11.51 -13.40
C LEU A 233 5.68 10.95 -14.06
N ALA A 234 5.74 10.90 -15.40
CA ALA A 234 6.95 10.54 -16.14
C ALA A 234 8.16 11.44 -15.79
N GLY A 235 7.91 12.76 -15.71
CA GLY A 235 8.89 13.78 -15.33
C GLY A 235 9.05 14.02 -13.83
N ALA A 236 8.39 13.24 -12.95
CA ALA A 236 8.47 13.43 -11.50
C ALA A 236 9.83 13.02 -10.87
N LEU A 237 10.72 12.41 -11.65
CA LEU A 237 12.05 11.97 -11.25
C LEU A 237 13.10 12.46 -12.26
N PRO A 238 14.32 12.83 -11.83
CA PRO A 238 15.36 13.31 -12.72
C PRO A 238 15.88 12.20 -13.63
N GLY A 239 16.26 12.54 -14.86
CA GLY A 239 16.66 11.56 -15.89
C GLY A 239 17.73 10.56 -15.44
N HIS A 240 18.72 11.01 -14.66
CA HIS A 240 19.78 10.15 -14.12
C HIS A 240 19.31 9.07 -13.11
N SER A 241 18.02 9.03 -12.76
CA SER A 241 17.42 7.92 -12.02
C SER A 241 17.11 6.70 -12.90
N ARG A 242 17.07 6.88 -14.22
CA ARG A 242 16.88 5.82 -15.21
C ARG A 242 18.23 5.44 -15.80
N SER A 243 18.68 4.22 -15.52
CA SER A 243 19.87 3.62 -16.16
C SER A 243 19.57 3.05 -17.55
N THR A 244 18.28 2.88 -17.85
CA THR A 244 17.73 2.19 -19.02
C THR A 244 16.26 2.59 -19.10
N ASP A 245 15.86 3.28 -20.17
CA ASP A 245 14.53 3.91 -20.28
C ASP A 245 13.44 2.97 -20.81
N ASP A 246 13.75 1.69 -21.08
CA ASP A 246 12.83 0.69 -21.66
C ASP A 246 11.44 0.66 -21.00
N GLY A 247 11.39 0.82 -19.67
CA GLY A 247 10.13 0.87 -18.92
C GLY A 247 9.29 2.11 -19.25
N LEU A 248 9.93 3.26 -19.36
CA LEU A 248 9.30 4.53 -19.73
C LEU A 248 8.89 4.53 -21.21
N TYR A 249 9.75 4.03 -22.11
CA TYR A 249 9.39 3.87 -23.53
C TYR A 249 8.19 2.93 -23.72
N ARG A 250 8.12 1.80 -22.98
CA ARG A 250 6.95 0.91 -22.95
C ARG A 250 5.67 1.62 -22.50
N ALA A 251 5.77 2.50 -21.51
CA ALA A 251 4.63 3.29 -21.04
C ALA A 251 4.18 4.32 -22.08
N VAL A 252 5.12 5.02 -22.73
CA VAL A 252 4.84 6.00 -23.80
C VAL A 252 4.19 5.32 -25.01
N ASP A 253 4.73 4.18 -25.46
CA ASP A 253 4.18 3.38 -26.55
C ASP A 253 2.74 2.92 -26.26
N THR A 254 2.50 2.40 -25.06
CA THR A 254 1.15 2.01 -24.60
C THR A 254 0.20 3.21 -24.59
N TYR A 255 0.64 4.33 -24.03
CA TYR A 255 -0.18 5.55 -23.91
C TYR A 255 -0.60 6.10 -25.28
N LEU A 256 0.34 6.15 -26.24
CA LEU A 256 0.06 6.61 -27.60
C LEU A 256 -0.90 5.66 -28.34
N LYS A 257 -0.76 4.34 -28.15
CA LYS A 257 -1.66 3.33 -28.76
C LYS A 257 -3.10 3.40 -28.23
N VAL A 258 -3.29 3.77 -26.96
CA VAL A 258 -4.62 3.93 -26.35
C VAL A 258 -5.22 5.30 -26.65
N SER A 259 -4.40 6.36 -26.63
CA SER A 259 -4.88 7.75 -26.76
C SER A 259 -5.16 8.20 -28.20
N ILE A 260 -4.64 7.49 -29.21
CA ILE A 260 -4.82 7.86 -30.62
C ILE A 260 -5.87 6.93 -31.25
N PRO A 261 -7.07 7.43 -31.61
CA PRO A 261 -8.13 6.58 -32.14
C PRO A 261 -7.75 5.97 -33.50
N PRO A 262 -8.20 4.74 -33.81
CA PRO A 262 -7.68 3.93 -34.92
C PRO A 262 -7.92 4.50 -36.33
N HIS A 263 -8.83 5.47 -36.46
CA HIS A 263 -9.12 6.19 -37.71
C HIS A 263 -8.44 7.57 -37.79
N SER A 264 -7.58 7.91 -36.83
CA SER A 264 -6.74 9.11 -36.90
C SER A 264 -5.70 8.97 -38.02
N PRO A 265 -5.41 10.00 -38.82
CA PRO A 265 -4.28 9.97 -39.75
C PRO A 265 -2.94 9.75 -39.04
N PHE A 266 -2.82 10.12 -37.76
CA PHE A 266 -1.65 9.84 -36.93
C PHE A 266 -1.52 8.35 -36.56
N HIS A 267 -2.63 7.59 -36.46
CA HIS A 267 -2.60 6.14 -36.22
C HIS A 267 -2.04 5.40 -37.44
N LEU A 268 -2.45 5.80 -38.64
CA LEU A 268 -1.92 5.25 -39.90
C LEU A 268 -0.43 5.60 -40.09
N ALA A 269 0.00 6.79 -39.66
CA ALA A 269 1.40 7.18 -39.66
C ALA A 269 2.24 6.32 -38.71
N LEU A 270 1.78 6.09 -37.47
CA LEU A 270 2.46 5.19 -36.51
C LEU A 270 2.58 3.74 -37.04
N LEU A 271 1.55 3.23 -37.71
CA LEU A 271 1.56 1.87 -38.28
C LEU A 271 2.41 1.69 -39.55
N HIS A 272 2.79 2.77 -40.25
CA HIS A 272 3.67 2.70 -41.43
C HIS A 272 5.15 2.98 -41.11
N VAL A 273 5.48 3.23 -39.84
CA VAL A 273 6.74 3.86 -39.43
C VAL A 273 7.40 3.07 -38.31
N ASP A 274 7.88 1.86 -38.63
CA ASP A 274 8.65 0.99 -37.73
C ASP A 274 9.98 1.62 -37.23
N TYR A 275 10.38 2.81 -37.71
CA TYR A 275 11.72 3.38 -37.47
C TYR A 275 11.84 4.88 -37.16
N VAL A 276 10.77 5.69 -37.21
CA VAL A 276 10.86 7.17 -37.00
C VAL A 276 10.08 7.67 -35.76
N GLY A 277 9.54 6.76 -34.93
CA GLY A 277 8.99 7.14 -33.61
C GLY A 277 10.03 7.80 -32.68
N TRP A 278 11.32 7.50 -32.89
CA TRP A 278 12.44 8.00 -32.09
C TRP A 278 12.59 9.51 -32.08
N GLU A 279 12.59 10.18 -33.25
CA GLU A 279 12.69 11.64 -33.30
C GLU A 279 11.45 12.32 -32.71
N TYR A 280 10.27 11.70 -32.85
CA TYR A 280 9.02 12.27 -32.33
C TYR A 280 8.93 12.20 -30.79
N ILE A 281 9.38 11.08 -30.20
CA ILE A 281 9.50 10.96 -28.74
C ILE A 281 10.61 11.88 -28.21
N HIS A 282 11.77 11.93 -28.87
CA HIS A 282 12.86 12.83 -28.49
C HIS A 282 12.44 14.31 -28.56
N TRP A 283 11.75 14.72 -29.64
CA TRP A 283 11.17 16.06 -29.78
C TRP A 283 10.15 16.37 -28.68
N PHE A 284 9.29 15.40 -28.34
CA PHE A 284 8.32 15.55 -27.26
C PHE A 284 9.01 15.81 -25.91
N PHE A 285 10.09 15.09 -25.61
CA PHE A 285 10.89 15.29 -24.39
C PHE A 285 11.79 16.54 -24.39
N THR A 286 12.18 17.07 -25.56
CA THR A 286 13.05 18.28 -25.66
C THR A 286 12.31 19.59 -25.90
N THR A 287 11.01 19.54 -26.23
CA THR A 287 10.22 20.73 -26.63
C THR A 287 8.96 20.93 -25.77
N ARG A 288 8.66 20.03 -24.83
CA ARG A 288 7.40 20.03 -24.05
C ARG A 288 7.51 19.61 -22.58
N LEU A 289 8.73 19.35 -22.10
CA LEU A 289 9.10 19.14 -20.70
C LEU A 289 10.21 20.16 -20.33
#